data_AF-A0A345IH84-F1
#
_entry.id   AF-A0A345IH84-F1
#
_cell.length_a   1.000
_cell.length_b   1.000
_cell.length_c   1.000
_cell.angle_alpha   90.00
_cell.angle_beta   90.00
_cell.angle_gamma   90.00
#
_symmetry.space_group_name_H-M   'P 1'
#
loop_
_entity.id
_entity.type
_entity.pdbx_description
1 polymer ?
#
loop_
_entity_poly.entity_id
_entity_poly.type
_entity_poly.pdbx_seq_one_letter_code
_entity_poly.pdbx_strand_id
1 'polypeptide(L)' 'MTADPRLSRLLAAEPYWVARAMQEQGSRFYRALGQALEAADAQNRRLIYATWTAECWDFYERGERLRQAEEGFEK' A
#
# COMPACT_ATOMS: atom_id res chain seq x y z
N MET A 1 2.05 21.33 13.22
CA MET A 1 2.01 20.46 12.01
C MET A 1 0.82 19.54 12.15
N THR A 2 -0.19 19.71 11.32
CA THR A 2 -1.34 18.79 11.25
C THR A 2 -0.86 17.46 10.69
N ALA A 3 -1.24 16.34 11.31
CA ALA A 3 -0.89 15.02 10.81
C ALA A 3 -1.53 14.78 9.43
N ASP A 4 -0.79 14.20 8.49
CA ASP A 4 -1.33 13.84 7.17
C ASP A 4 -2.43 12.75 7.36
N PRO A 5 -3.70 13.03 7.03
CA PRO A 5 -4.79 12.07 7.24
C PRO A 5 -4.60 10.78 6.42
N ARG A 6 -3.84 10.83 5.31
CA ARG A 6 -3.55 9.66 4.49
C ARG A 6 -2.73 8.61 5.25
N LEU A 7 -1.78 9.05 6.08
CA LEU A 7 -0.95 8.13 6.85
C LEU A 7 -1.78 7.27 7.81
N SER A 8 -2.72 7.89 8.53
CA SER A 8 -3.63 7.17 9.42
C SER A 8 -4.46 6.13 8.68
N ARG A 9 -4.90 6.46 7.45
CA ARG A 9 -5.67 5.54 6.63
C ARG A 9 -4.82 4.40 6.08
N LEU A 10 -3.59 4.66 5.62
CA LEU A 10 -2.63 3.64 5.19
C LEU A 10 -2.29 2.67 6.32
N LEU A 11 -2.11 3.17 7.55
CA LEU A 11 -1.83 2.35 8.73
C LEU A 11 -2.99 1.44 9.12
N ALA A 12 -4.23 1.82 8.78
CA ALA A 12 -5.43 1.03 9.05
C ALA A 12 -5.81 0.09 7.89
N ALA A 13 -5.20 0.24 6.71
CA ALA A 13 -5.48 -0.56 5.54
C ALA A 13 -4.76 -1.93 5.61
N GLU A 14 -5.30 -2.91 4.90
CA GLU A 14 -4.61 -4.19 4.69
C GLU A 14 -3.38 -3.98 3.79
N PRO A 15 -2.15 -4.25 4.27
CA PRO A 15 -0.93 -3.99 3.50
C PRO A 15 -0.84 -4.79 2.20
N TYR A 16 -1.50 -5.95 2.13
CA TYR A 16 -1.47 -6.87 0.99
C TYR A 16 -1.88 -6.17 -0.31
N TRP A 17 -3.00 -5.45 -0.33
CA TRP A 17 -3.50 -4.82 -1.57
C TRP A 17 -2.60 -3.70 -2.07
N VAL A 18 -2.01 -2.94 -1.15
CA VAL A 18 -1.03 -1.90 -1.48
C VAL A 18 0.23 -2.52 -2.05
N ALA A 19 0.77 -3.55 -1.38
CA ALA A 19 1.96 -4.27 -1.81
C ALA A 19 1.75 -4.93 -3.17
N ARG A 20 0.62 -5.59 -3.38
CA ARG A 20 0.25 -6.23 -4.64
C ARG A 20 0.18 -5.21 -5.78
N ALA A 21 -0.50 -4.08 -5.58
CA ALA A 21 -0.55 -3.01 -6.57
C ALA A 21 0.83 -2.45 -6.92
N MET A 22 1.76 -2.40 -5.97
CA MET A 22 3.15 -2.01 -6.21
C MET A 22 3.94 -3.06 -7.01
N GLN A 23 3.71 -4.35 -6.74
CA GLN A 23 4.43 -5.46 -7.36
C GLN A 23 3.99 -5.73 -8.80
N GLU A 24 2.70 -5.54 -9.10
CA GLU A 24 2.10 -5.76 -10.42
C GLU A 24 2.50 -4.71 -11.46
N GLN A 25 2.95 -3.53 -11.04
CA GLN A 25 3.41 -2.53 -12.00
C GLN A 25 4.84 -2.80 -12.50
N GLY A 26 5.19 -2.23 -13.67
CA GLY A 26 6.46 -2.51 -14.36
C GLY A 26 7.73 -1.92 -13.72
N SER A 27 7.64 -1.20 -12.61
CA SER A 27 8.80 -0.56 -11.97
C SER A 27 9.51 -1.50 -11.00
N ARG A 28 10.82 -1.71 -11.21
CA ARG A 28 11.67 -2.52 -10.31
C ARG A 28 11.74 -1.97 -8.89
N PHE A 29 11.79 -0.64 -8.76
CA PHE A 29 11.85 0.02 -7.46
C PHE A 29 10.60 -0.28 -6.62
N TYR A 30 9.43 -0.02 -7.19
CA TYR A 30 8.18 -0.22 -6.46
C TYR A 30 7.88 -1.70 -6.25
N ARG A 31 8.31 -2.60 -7.14
CA ARG A 31 8.25 -4.03 -6.87
C ARG A 31 9.04 -4.38 -5.60
N ALA A 32 10.27 -3.89 -5.46
CA ALA A 32 11.07 -4.11 -4.26
C ALA A 32 10.44 -3.45 -3.01
N LEU A 33 9.88 -2.24 -3.16
CA LEU A 33 9.16 -1.57 -2.08
C LEU A 33 7.93 -2.35 -1.62
N GLY A 34 7.15 -2.89 -2.55
CA GLY A 34 5.99 -3.74 -2.25
C GLY A 34 6.39 -5.03 -1.52
N GLN A 35 7.47 -5.67 -1.94
CA GLN A 35 8.03 -6.83 -1.23
C GLN A 35 8.49 -6.48 0.18
N ALA A 36 9.16 -5.34 0.35
CA ALA A 36 9.56 -4.85 1.67
C ALA A 36 8.35 -4.52 2.55
N LEU A 37 7.30 -3.90 1.99
CA LEU A 37 6.09 -3.56 2.71
C LEU A 37 5.34 -4.80 3.22
N GLU A 38 5.27 -5.84 2.41
CA GLU A 38 4.65 -7.12 2.74
C GLU A 38 5.43 -7.87 3.84
N ALA A 39 6.76 -7.87 3.76
CA ALA A 39 7.63 -8.52 4.74
C ALA A 39 7.82 -7.72 6.04
N ALA A 40 7.51 -6.42 6.05
CA ALA A 40 7.78 -5.53 7.18
C ALA A 40 6.86 -5.80 8.38
N ASP A 41 7.43 -5.71 9.58
CA ASP A 41 6.69 -5.60 10.83
C ASP A 41 5.93 -4.26 10.95
N ALA A 42 5.15 -4.10 12.03
CA ALA A 42 4.33 -2.91 12.23
C ALA A 42 5.15 -1.60 12.32
N GLN A 43 6.34 -1.63 12.92
CA GLN A 43 7.19 -0.45 13.06
C GLN A 43 7.77 -0.05 11.70
N ASN A 44 8.31 -1.02 10.97
CA ASN A 44 8.91 -0.79 9.65
C ASN A 44 7.85 -0.39 8.62
N ARG A 45 6.64 -0.97 8.65
CA ARG A 45 5.52 -0.50 7.82
C ARG A 45 5.16 0.95 8.10
N ARG A 46 5.14 1.36 9.36
CA ARG A 46 4.89 2.76 9.72
C ARG A 46 5.96 3.69 9.15
N LEU A 47 7.23 3.29 9.20
CA LEU A 47 8.33 4.06 8.62
C LEU A 47 8.21 4.17 7.10
N ILE A 48 7.88 3.07 6.42
CA ILE A 48 7.64 3.07 4.97
C ILE A 48 6.52 4.05 4.61
N TYR A 49 5.35 3.93 5.24
CA TYR A 49 4.21 4.81 4.95
C TYR A 49 4.47 6.28 5.32
N ALA A 50 5.17 6.56 6.42
CA ALA A 50 5.49 7.92 6.80
C ALA A 50 6.52 8.58 5.88
N THR A 51 7.45 7.79 5.31
CA THR A 51 8.49 8.30 4.41
C THR A 51 7.96 8.53 3.00
N TRP A 52 7.11 7.61 2.51
CA TRP A 52 6.60 7.59 1.13
C TRP A 52 5.08 7.72 1.09
N THR A 53 4.51 8.63 1.90
CA THR A 53 3.06 8.73 2.08
C THR A 53 2.32 8.99 0.76
N ALA A 54 2.87 9.84 -0.11
CA ALA A 54 2.23 10.18 -1.37
C ALA A 54 2.22 8.98 -2.33
N GLU A 55 3.36 8.32 -2.49
CA GLU A 55 3.52 7.17 -3.38
C GLU A 55 2.69 5.98 -2.89
N CYS A 56 2.73 5.68 -1.59
CA CYS A 56 1.91 4.62 -1.01
C CYS A 56 0.41 4.90 -1.14
N TRP A 57 -0.01 6.18 -1.09
CA TRP A 57 -1.41 6.54 -1.29
C TRP A 57 -1.91 6.18 -2.69
N ASP A 58 -1.13 6.50 -3.73
CA ASP A 58 -1.49 6.17 -5.11
C ASP A 58 -1.67 4.65 -5.32
N PHE A 59 -0.81 3.85 -4.68
CA PHE A 59 -0.94 2.39 -4.72
C PHE A 59 -2.05 1.84 -3.83
N TYR A 60 -2.39 2.51 -2.72
CA TYR A 60 -3.56 2.18 -1.92
C TYR A 60 -4.85 2.33 -2.74
N GLU A 61 -5.01 3.43 -3.46
CA GLU A 61 -6.20 3.62 -4.32
C GLU A 61 -6.30 2.56 -5.43
N ARG A 62 -5.16 2.14 -5.99
CA ARG A 62 -5.12 1.05 -6.98
C ARG A 62 -5.42 -0.30 -6.34
N GLY A 63 -4.86 -0.57 -5.16
CA GLY A 63 -5.09 -1.78 -4.38
C GLY A 63 -6.56 -1.95 -4.00
N GLU A 64 -7.25 -0.87 -3.61
CA GLU A 64 -8.69 -0.92 -3.34
C GLU A 64 -9.51 -1.29 -4.58
N ARG A 65 -9.10 -0.83 -5.78
CA ARG A 65 -9.77 -1.23 -7.03
C ARG A 65 -9.53 -2.70 -7.34
N LEU A 66 -8.33 -3.22 -7.10
CA LEU A 66 -8.01 -4.65 -7.25
C LEU A 66 -8.84 -5.50 -6.28
N ARG A 67 -8.89 -5.10 -5.01
CA ARG A 67 -9.69 -5.75 -3.97
C ARG A 67 -11.16 -5.83 -4.37
N GLN A 68 -11.73 -4.71 -4.78
CA GLN A 68 -13.13 -4.64 -5.24
C GLN A 68 -13.38 -5.48 -6.49
N ALA A 69 -12.42 -5.55 -7.41
CA ALA A 69 -12.54 -6.37 -8.60
C ALA A 69 -12.54 -7.87 -8.26
N GLU A 70 -11.69 -8.32 -7.32
CA GLU A 70 -11.63 -9.72 -6.89
C GLU A 70 -12.83 -10.11 -6.02
N GLU A 71 -13.17 -9.30 -5.01
CA GLU A 71 -14.35 -9.52 -4.15
C GLU A 71 -15.68 -9.40 -4.93
N GLY A 72 -15.69 -8.61 -6.01
CA GLY A 72 -16.83 -8.45 -6.90
C GLY A 72 -16.98 -9.56 -7.93
N PHE A 73 -15.92 -10.32 -8.21
CA PHE A 73 -15.96 -11.49 -9.12
C PHE A 73 -16.45 -12.78 -8.42
N GLU A 74 -16.42 -12.82 -7.09
CA GLU A 74 -16.88 -13.96 -6.28
C GLU A 74 -18.38 -13.90 -5.91
N LYS A 75 -19.14 -12.95 -6.46
CA LYS A 75 -20.61 -12.85 -6.34
C LYS A 75 -21.32 -13.09 -7.66
#